data_AF-A0A3Q0J0Q5-F1
#
_entry.id   AF-A0A3Q0J0Q5-F1
#
_cell.length_a   1.000
_cell.length_b   1.000
_cell.length_c   1.000
_cell.angle_alpha   90.00
_cell.angle_beta   90.00
_cell.angle_gamma   90.00
#
_symmetry.space_group_name_H-M   'P 1'
#
loop_
_entity.id
_entity.type
_entity.pdbx_description
1 polymer ?
#
loop_
_entity_poly.entity_id
_entity_poly.type
_entity_poly.pdbx_seq_one_letter_code
_entity_poly.pdbx_strand_id
1 'polypeptide(L)'
;MEENPNAGLQDNDSDVDLEYDEDGNPIAPKKSKYIDPLPPIDHSTIVYEEVEKNFYQPHEDIARLTPQEAQELRAKSGITVSGADPPYPVSSFGHFGFDEVLMKALRKCEYTSPTPIQAQAVPAALSGRDIIEPQVRSICDHVRPNRQTLLFSATFKKRIEKLARDVLTDPIKIVQGDIGEANTDITQVVINLPQTQKLTWLTHNLVEFLSTGSLLIFVTKKCDQCFELVNLIAKNYWLIQAVGILMCPKSPSRLSLV
;
A
#
# COMPACT_ATOMS: atom_id res chain seq x y z
N MET A 1 21.00 27.29 22.09
CA MET A 1 20.00 26.20 22.03
C MET A 1 20.26 25.34 23.24
N GLU A 2 19.33 25.28 24.18
CA GLU A 2 19.45 24.39 25.33
C GLU A 2 19.30 22.95 24.83
N GLU A 3 20.31 22.12 25.08
CA GLU A 3 20.24 20.68 24.77
C GLU A 3 19.14 20.03 25.59
N ASN A 4 18.33 19.19 24.94
CA ASN A 4 17.24 18.47 25.59
C ASN A 4 17.84 17.41 26.54
N PRO A 5 17.65 17.53 27.86
CA PRO A 5 18.26 16.63 28.84
C PRO A 5 17.74 15.19 28.77
N ASN A 6 16.69 14.93 27.98
CA ASN A 6 16.06 13.61 27.85
C ASN A 6 16.40 12.89 26.54
N ALA A 7 17.29 13.44 25.70
CA ALA A 7 17.70 12.78 24.46
C ALA A 7 18.48 11.49 24.77
N GLY A 8 17.86 10.34 24.49
CA GLY A 8 18.48 9.01 24.68
C GLY A 8 18.15 8.30 25.99
N LEU A 9 17.19 8.79 26.78
CA LEU A 9 16.60 7.97 27.84
C LEU A 9 15.78 6.85 27.18
N GLN A 10 16.22 5.60 27.35
CA GLN A 10 15.35 4.45 27.13
C GLN A 10 14.25 4.53 28.19
N ASP A 11 12.99 4.68 27.76
CA ASP A 11 11.86 4.37 28.63
C ASP A 11 12.04 2.90 29.04
N ASN A 12 12.39 2.68 30.31
CA ASN A 12 12.26 1.39 30.95
C ASN A 12 10.76 1.08 31.02
N ASP A 13 10.20 0.60 29.91
CA ASP A 13 8.79 0.21 29.76
C ASP A 13 8.56 -1.16 30.43
N SER A 14 8.84 -1.23 31.74
CA SER A 14 8.45 -2.31 32.63
C SER A 14 7.64 -1.74 33.78
N ASP A 15 6.44 -1.27 33.47
CA ASP A 15 5.21 -1.42 34.27
C ASP A 15 4.19 -0.41 33.75
N VAL A 16 3.41 -0.84 32.75
CA VAL A 16 2.21 -0.09 32.37
C VAL A 16 1.15 -0.41 33.42
N ASP A 17 0.95 0.47 34.40
CA ASP A 17 -0.19 0.40 35.33
C ASP A 17 -1.48 0.36 34.50
N LEU A 18 -2.12 -0.81 34.46
CA LEU A 18 -3.39 -1.04 33.79
C LEU A 18 -4.50 -0.51 34.68
N GLU A 19 -5.05 0.67 34.35
CA GLU A 19 -6.28 1.13 34.99
C GLU A 19 -7.47 0.31 34.48
N TYR A 20 -8.29 -0.19 35.39
CA TYR A 20 -9.52 -0.92 35.09
C TYR A 20 -10.72 -0.02 35.41
N ASP A 21 -11.75 -0.05 34.56
CA ASP A 21 -13.03 0.60 34.87
C ASP A 21 -13.80 -0.14 35.98
N GLU A 22 -14.93 0.43 36.42
CA GLU A 22 -15.77 -0.16 37.48
C GLU A 22 -16.32 -1.55 37.11
N ASP A 23 -16.33 -1.92 35.83
CA ASP A 23 -16.76 -3.20 35.30
C ASP A 23 -15.59 -4.19 35.09
N GLY A 24 -14.36 -3.81 35.46
CA GLY A 24 -13.17 -4.64 35.37
C GLY A 24 -12.57 -4.76 33.96
N ASN A 25 -12.90 -3.86 33.04
CA ASN A 25 -12.28 -3.81 31.72
C ASN A 25 -11.03 -2.92 31.74
N PRO A 26 -9.93 -3.34 31.08
CA PRO A 26 -8.72 -2.52 30.99
C PRO A 26 -8.96 -1.28 30.13
N ILE A 27 -8.77 -0.10 30.72
CA ILE A 27 -8.82 1.19 30.04
C ILE A 27 -7.54 1.33 29.23
N ALA A 28 -7.66 1.20 27.90
CA ALA A 28 -6.50 1.40 27.02
C ALA A 28 -6.02 2.86 27.17
N PRO A 29 -4.74 3.10 27.54
CA PRO A 29 -4.22 4.46 27.62
C PRO A 29 -4.36 5.12 26.25
N LYS A 30 -4.78 6.38 26.23
CA LYS A 30 -4.80 7.20 25.00
C LYS A 30 -3.35 7.37 24.53
N LYS A 31 -2.82 6.41 23.77
CA LYS A 31 -1.55 6.55 23.06
C LYS A 31 -1.73 7.64 22.03
N SER A 32 -1.43 8.88 22.44
CA SER A 32 -1.01 9.93 21.55
C SER A 32 0.10 9.35 20.68
N LYS A 33 -0.17 9.08 19.40
CA LYS A 33 0.87 8.72 18.41
C LYS A 33 1.69 9.96 18.06
N TYR A 34 2.13 10.71 19.07
CA TYR A 34 3.11 11.76 18.91
C TYR A 34 4.46 11.06 18.83
N ILE A 35 4.91 10.82 17.61
CA ILE A 35 6.27 10.36 17.34
C ILE A 35 7.11 11.63 17.39
N ASP A 36 8.08 11.68 18.30
CA ASP A 36 9.01 12.81 18.37
C ASP A 36 9.79 12.87 17.06
N PRO A 37 9.73 13.98 16.30
CA PRO A 37 10.42 14.07 15.02
C PRO A 37 11.93 13.95 15.24
N LEU A 38 12.58 13.13 14.43
CA LEU A 38 14.02 13.01 14.42
C LEU A 38 14.65 14.40 14.16
N PRO A 39 15.78 14.72 14.82
CA PRO A 39 16.44 16.01 14.68
C PRO A 39 16.94 16.22 13.24
N PRO A 40 16.71 17.40 12.64
CA PRO A 40 16.99 17.61 11.21
C PRO A 40 18.48 17.41 10.89
N ILE A 41 18.75 16.65 9.82
CA ILE A 41 20.11 16.42 9.31
C ILE A 41 20.45 17.46 8.25
N ASP A 42 21.59 18.14 8.41
CA ASP A 42 22.14 18.99 7.36
C ASP A 42 22.96 18.18 6.35
N HIS A 43 22.30 17.74 5.29
CA HIS A 43 22.90 16.98 4.19
C HIS A 43 24.00 17.75 3.44
N SER A 44 24.14 19.08 3.60
CA SER A 44 25.21 19.85 2.95
C SER A 44 26.59 19.59 3.56
N THR A 45 26.63 19.09 4.79
CA THR A 45 27.86 18.80 5.53
C THR A 45 28.37 17.36 5.34
N ILE A 46 27.56 16.50 4.72
CA ILE A 46 27.84 15.08 4.53
C ILE A 46 28.34 14.85 3.10
N VAL A 47 29.53 14.23 2.98
CA VAL A 47 30.06 13.78 1.69
C VAL A 47 29.44 12.42 1.36
N TYR A 48 28.62 12.38 0.31
CA TYR A 48 28.01 11.15 -0.17
C TYR A 48 28.81 10.56 -1.33
N GLU A 49 29.05 9.25 -1.29
CA GLU A 49 29.59 8.51 -2.43
C GLU A 49 28.60 8.51 -3.60
N GLU A 50 29.10 8.57 -4.83
CA GLU A 50 28.26 8.45 -6.01
C GLU A 50 27.69 7.03 -6.12
N VAL A 51 26.41 6.92 -6.45
CA VAL A 51 25.72 5.65 -6.63
C VAL A 51 25.14 5.66 -8.03
N GLU A 52 25.53 4.67 -8.82
CA GLU A 52 24.91 4.40 -10.12
C GLU A 52 23.45 4.01 -9.87
N LYS A 53 22.52 4.61 -10.62
CA LYS A 53 21.07 4.38 -10.46
C LYS A 53 20.42 3.76 -11.68
N ASN A 54 21.02 3.98 -12.84
CA ASN A 54 20.49 3.49 -14.09
C ASN A 54 21.24 2.22 -14.49
N PHE A 55 20.66 1.09 -14.12
CA PHE A 55 21.16 -0.24 -14.51
C PHE A 55 20.38 -0.81 -15.69
N TYR A 56 19.38 -0.09 -16.18
CA TYR A 56 18.49 -0.59 -17.22
C TYR A 56 19.15 -0.51 -18.58
N GLN A 57 19.34 -1.68 -19.18
CA GLN A 57 19.68 -1.82 -20.59
C GLN A 57 18.47 -2.39 -21.33
N PRO A 58 17.83 -1.62 -22.22
CA PRO A 58 16.69 -2.11 -22.98
C PRO A 58 17.06 -3.35 -23.79
N HIS A 59 16.25 -4.40 -23.68
CA HIS A 59 16.37 -5.58 -24.55
C HIS A 59 16.22 -5.18 -26.03
N GLU A 60 16.91 -5.88 -26.94
CA GLU A 60 16.93 -5.52 -28.37
C GLU A 60 15.53 -5.34 -28.96
N ASP A 61 14.61 -6.24 -28.62
CA ASP A 61 13.22 -6.18 -29.10
C ASP A 61 12.47 -4.93 -28.62
N ILE A 62 12.79 -4.45 -27.42
CA ILE A 62 12.20 -3.22 -26.85
C ILE A 62 12.87 -1.98 -27.45
N ALA A 63 14.18 -2.02 -27.66
CA ALA A 63 14.93 -0.95 -28.30
C ALA A 63 14.51 -0.72 -29.77
N ARG A 64 14.03 -1.77 -30.45
CA ARG A 64 13.53 -1.70 -31.83
C ARG A 64 12.11 -1.17 -31.96
N LEU A 65 11.36 -1.07 -30.86
CA LEU A 65 9.98 -0.58 -30.90
C LEU A 65 9.93 0.88 -31.36
N THR A 66 8.96 1.18 -32.22
CA THR A 66 8.61 2.55 -32.56
C THR A 66 7.80 3.18 -31.43
N PRO A 67 7.79 4.53 -31.31
CA PRO A 67 6.96 5.23 -30.33
C PRO A 67 5.47 4.87 -30.45
N GLN A 68 5.01 4.61 -31.68
CA GLN A 68 3.63 4.22 -31.94
C GLN A 68 3.32 2.82 -31.41
N GLU A 69 4.18 1.82 -31.68
CA GLU A 69 4.01 0.46 -31.13
C GLU A 69 4.06 0.44 -29.60
N ALA A 70 4.95 1.24 -29.00
CA ALA A 70 5.00 1.41 -27.55
C ALA A 70 3.69 2.01 -26.99
N GLN A 71 3.08 2.95 -27.70
CA GLN A 71 1.78 3.51 -27.34
C GLN A 71 0.64 2.51 -27.50
N GLU A 72 0.66 1.69 -28.54
CA GLU A 72 -0.31 0.61 -28.76
C GLU A 72 -0.22 -0.46 -27.66
N LEU A 73 0.99 -0.84 -27.23
CA LEU A 73 1.20 -1.75 -26.11
C LEU A 73 0.66 -1.19 -24.79
N ARG A 74 0.85 0.11 -24.54
CA ARG A 74 0.28 0.81 -23.38
C ARG A 74 -1.25 0.81 -23.43
N ALA A 75 -1.82 1.16 -24.59
CA ALA A 75 -3.27 1.21 -24.78
C ALA A 75 -3.92 -0.18 -24.57
N LYS A 76 -3.35 -1.24 -25.15
CA LYS A 76 -3.82 -2.62 -24.98
C LYS A 76 -3.83 -3.08 -23.53
N SER A 77 -2.90 -2.56 -22.73
CA SER A 77 -2.73 -2.94 -21.32
C SER A 77 -3.44 -1.99 -20.35
N GLY A 78 -4.17 -0.98 -20.86
CA GLY A 78 -4.84 0.03 -20.04
C GLY A 78 -3.88 0.93 -19.27
N ILE A 79 -2.66 1.13 -19.77
CA ILE A 79 -1.59 1.89 -19.10
C ILE A 79 -1.56 3.32 -19.65
N THR A 80 -1.57 4.30 -18.74
CA THR A 80 -1.27 5.70 -19.04
C THR A 80 0.01 6.11 -18.34
N VAL A 81 0.92 6.77 -19.05
CA VAL A 81 2.21 7.22 -18.50
C VAL A 81 2.36 8.72 -18.68
N SER A 82 2.90 9.39 -17.65
CA SER A 82 3.24 10.81 -17.67
C SER A 82 4.59 11.02 -16.97
N GLY A 83 5.37 12.00 -17.45
CA GLY A 83 6.74 12.24 -17.01
C GLY A 83 7.67 12.44 -18.20
N ALA A 84 8.87 12.99 -17.97
CA ALA A 84 9.86 13.16 -19.03
C ALA A 84 10.45 11.80 -19.44
N ASP A 85 10.47 11.55 -20.74
CA ASP A 85 11.12 10.40 -21.41
C ASP A 85 10.91 9.04 -20.72
N PRO A 86 9.66 8.51 -20.66
CA PRO A 86 9.40 7.24 -20.01
C PRO A 86 9.88 6.05 -20.85
N PRO A 87 10.54 5.05 -20.24
CA PRO A 87 10.98 3.86 -20.96
C PRO A 87 9.79 3.12 -21.57
N TYR A 88 10.05 2.34 -22.63
CA TYR A 88 9.01 1.56 -23.29
C TYR A 88 8.54 0.40 -22.41
N PRO A 89 7.25 0.02 -22.49
CA PRO A 89 6.74 -1.12 -21.75
C PRO A 89 7.33 -2.42 -22.30
N VAL A 90 7.60 -3.38 -21.42
CA VAL A 90 8.03 -4.71 -21.83
C VAL A 90 6.85 -5.68 -21.93
N SER A 91 6.96 -6.68 -22.80
CA SER A 91 5.95 -7.73 -22.96
C SER A 91 6.33 -9.09 -22.36
N SER A 92 7.56 -9.26 -21.85
CA SER A 92 8.07 -10.54 -21.34
C SER A 92 9.06 -10.32 -20.19
N PHE A 93 9.12 -11.28 -19.25
CA PHE A 93 10.13 -11.27 -18.19
C PHE A 93 11.56 -11.33 -18.73
N GLY A 94 11.76 -11.93 -19.91
CA GLY A 94 13.07 -11.98 -20.56
C GLY A 94 13.62 -10.60 -20.96
N HIS A 95 12.75 -9.59 -21.10
CA HIS A 95 13.15 -8.24 -21.49
C HIS A 95 13.71 -7.42 -20.32
N PHE A 96 13.59 -7.90 -19.09
CA PHE A 96 14.11 -7.19 -17.91
C PHE A 96 15.61 -7.38 -17.69
N GLY A 97 16.23 -8.39 -18.31
CA GLY A 97 17.64 -8.71 -18.07
C GLY A 97 17.92 -9.25 -16.66
N PHE A 98 16.94 -9.89 -16.02
CA PHE A 98 17.11 -10.52 -14.72
C PHE A 98 18.07 -11.71 -14.77
N ASP A 99 18.74 -11.96 -13.65
CA ASP A 99 19.65 -13.08 -13.49
C ASP A 99 18.92 -14.43 -13.50
N GLU A 100 19.65 -15.51 -13.77
CA GLU A 100 19.06 -16.85 -13.91
C GLU A 100 18.38 -17.34 -12.62
N VAL A 101 18.83 -16.91 -11.44
CA VAL A 101 18.24 -17.32 -10.15
C VAL A 101 16.83 -16.74 -10.05
N LEU A 102 16.67 -15.45 -10.33
CA LEU A 102 15.37 -14.79 -10.32
C LEU A 102 14.45 -15.34 -11.42
N MET A 103 14.97 -15.56 -12.64
CA MET A 103 14.19 -16.16 -13.73
C MET A 103 13.73 -17.59 -13.40
N LYS A 104 14.54 -18.38 -12.69
CA LYS A 104 14.16 -19.72 -12.22
C LYS A 104 13.06 -19.65 -11.15
N ALA A 105 13.12 -18.66 -10.26
CA ALA A 105 12.06 -18.45 -9.26
C ALA A 105 10.73 -18.06 -9.92
N LEU A 106 10.75 -17.14 -10.90
CA LEU A 106 9.54 -16.75 -11.65
C LEU A 106 8.89 -17.94 -12.35
N ARG A 107 9.69 -18.79 -13.00
CA ARG A 107 9.21 -20.03 -13.63
C ARG A 107 8.61 -21.00 -12.62
N LYS A 108 9.23 -21.14 -11.44
CA LYS A 108 8.72 -22.00 -10.36
C LYS A 108 7.39 -21.52 -9.80
N CYS A 109 7.16 -20.21 -9.80
CA CYS A 109 5.88 -19.59 -9.43
C CYS A 109 4.85 -19.58 -10.57
N GLU A 110 5.15 -20.21 -11.71
CA GLU A 110 4.29 -20.31 -12.89
C GLU A 110 3.87 -18.94 -13.47
N TYR A 111 4.67 -17.89 -13.23
CA TYR A 111 4.44 -16.59 -13.83
C TYR A 111 4.86 -16.62 -15.31
N THR A 112 3.88 -16.43 -16.19
CA THR A 112 4.08 -16.52 -17.65
C THR A 112 4.45 -15.19 -18.28
N SER A 113 3.91 -14.09 -17.76
CA SER A 113 4.13 -12.73 -18.28
C SER A 113 4.02 -11.69 -17.15
N PRO A 114 4.72 -10.54 -17.27
CA PRO A 114 4.59 -9.45 -16.31
C PRO A 114 3.18 -8.89 -16.33
N THR A 115 2.66 -8.47 -15.17
CA THR A 115 1.40 -7.73 -15.11
C THR A 115 1.56 -6.37 -15.81
N PRO A 116 0.47 -5.73 -16.28
CA PRO A 116 0.55 -4.44 -16.96
C PRO A 116 1.34 -3.38 -16.17
N ILE A 117 1.13 -3.29 -14.85
CA ILE A 117 1.91 -2.35 -14.03
C ILE A 117 3.40 -2.74 -13.99
N GLN A 118 3.75 -4.02 -13.90
CA GLN A 118 5.15 -4.48 -13.90
C GLN A 118 5.84 -4.20 -15.25
N ALA A 119 5.13 -4.42 -16.35
CA ALA A 119 5.62 -4.19 -17.71
C ALA A 119 6.16 -2.77 -17.92
N GLN A 120 5.55 -1.78 -17.27
CA GLN A 120 5.93 -0.36 -17.41
C GLN A 120 6.71 0.18 -16.22
N ALA A 121 6.46 -0.32 -14.99
CA ALA A 121 7.09 0.19 -13.77
C ALA A 121 8.49 -0.39 -13.53
N VAL A 122 8.75 -1.66 -13.89
CA VAL A 122 10.06 -2.28 -13.69
C VAL A 122 11.14 -1.61 -14.56
N PRO A 123 10.93 -1.31 -15.86
CA PRO A 123 11.92 -0.55 -16.64
C PRO A 123 12.16 0.86 -16.07
N ALA A 124 11.10 1.53 -15.61
CA ALA A 124 11.21 2.84 -14.95
C ALA A 124 12.03 2.76 -13.66
N ALA A 125 11.79 1.73 -12.84
CA ALA A 125 12.57 1.46 -11.63
C ALA A 125 14.03 1.15 -11.94
N LEU A 126 14.31 0.25 -12.88
CA LEU A 126 15.69 -0.09 -13.25
C LEU A 126 16.44 1.09 -13.87
N SER A 127 15.72 2.05 -14.47
CA SER A 127 16.28 3.29 -15.01
C SER A 127 16.64 4.34 -13.94
N GLY A 128 16.41 4.05 -12.66
CA GLY A 128 16.74 4.93 -11.55
C GLY A 128 15.67 6.00 -11.24
N ARG A 129 14.45 5.87 -11.77
CA ARG A 129 13.37 6.86 -11.64
C ARG A 129 12.52 6.65 -10.38
N ASP A 130 11.94 7.75 -9.92
CA ASP A 130 11.15 7.84 -8.70
C ASP A 130 9.68 7.41 -8.87
N ILE A 131 9.17 6.70 -7.87
CA ILE A 131 7.81 6.26 -7.57
C ILE A 131 7.69 6.54 -5.98
N ILE A 132 6.58 6.50 -5.23
CA ILE A 132 6.23 6.96 -3.81
C ILE A 132 5.57 5.99 -2.68
N GLU A 133 5.57 6.23 -1.36
CA GLU A 133 4.57 5.57 -0.41
C GLU A 133 4.04 6.59 0.62
N PRO A 134 2.78 6.52 1.11
CA PRO A 134 2.33 7.48 2.12
C PRO A 134 2.84 7.23 3.55
N GLN A 135 3.25 8.35 4.19
CA GLN A 135 3.62 8.54 5.62
C GLN A 135 5.10 8.42 6.03
N VAL A 136 6.03 8.90 5.19
CA VAL A 136 7.48 8.71 5.43
C VAL A 136 8.27 10.04 5.53
N ARG A 137 7.62 11.21 5.61
CA ARG A 137 8.30 12.53 5.50
C ARG A 137 9.50 12.70 6.45
N SER A 138 9.34 12.39 7.73
CA SER A 138 10.46 12.50 8.69
C SER A 138 11.63 11.59 8.33
N ILE A 139 11.36 10.42 7.77
CA ILE A 139 12.40 9.48 7.33
C ILE A 139 13.02 9.98 6.01
N CYS A 140 12.25 10.51 5.07
CA CYS A 140 12.75 11.05 3.81
C CYS A 140 13.76 12.18 4.03
N ASP A 141 13.56 13.02 5.05
CA ASP A 141 14.45 14.12 5.42
C ASP A 141 15.74 13.64 6.13
N HIS A 142 15.83 12.35 6.47
CA HIS A 142 17.01 11.71 7.05
C HIS A 142 17.73 10.78 6.08
N VAL A 143 17.17 10.60 4.88
CA VAL A 143 17.76 9.80 3.81
C VAL A 143 18.45 10.74 2.83
N ARG A 144 19.60 10.30 2.28
CA ARG A 144 20.36 11.03 1.27
C ARG A 144 19.44 11.67 0.22
N PRO A 145 19.68 12.95 -0.16
CA PRO A 145 18.81 13.66 -1.10
C PRO A 145 18.85 13.03 -2.50
N ASN A 146 20.01 12.53 -2.93
CA ASN A 146 20.16 11.83 -4.21
C ASN A 146 19.76 10.35 -4.09
N ARG A 147 18.55 10.06 -3.62
CA ARG A 147 17.96 8.71 -3.54
C ARG A 147 17.09 8.37 -4.75
N GLN A 148 16.73 7.10 -4.90
CA GLN A 148 15.63 6.67 -5.76
C GLN A 148 14.47 6.26 -4.84
N THR A 149 13.26 6.75 -5.07
CA THR A 149 12.06 6.48 -4.26
C THR A 149 11.08 5.61 -5.08
N LEU A 150 10.24 4.70 -4.53
CA LEU A 150 9.20 3.96 -5.31
C LEU A 150 7.73 3.92 -4.71
N LEU A 151 6.61 3.88 -5.53
CA LEU A 151 5.14 3.95 -5.15
C LEU A 151 4.31 2.95 -5.83
N PHE A 152 3.50 2.41 -4.94
CA PHE A 152 2.40 1.58 -5.27
C PHE A 152 1.22 2.10 -4.47
N SER A 153 0.24 2.68 -5.18
CA SER A 153 -1.05 3.01 -4.57
C SER A 153 -2.17 2.70 -5.54
N ALA A 154 -3.15 1.95 -5.04
CA ALA A 154 -4.39 1.69 -5.75
C ALA A 154 -5.28 2.94 -5.85
N THR A 155 -5.02 4.00 -5.07
CA THR A 155 -5.81 5.25 -5.11
C THR A 155 -4.93 6.48 -5.18
N PHE A 156 -5.28 7.45 -6.04
CA PHE A 156 -4.49 8.65 -6.26
C PHE A 156 -5.25 9.93 -5.91
N LYS A 157 -5.76 10.02 -4.68
CA LYS A 157 -6.47 11.21 -4.18
C LYS A 157 -5.52 12.41 -4.04
N LYS A 158 -6.05 13.65 -4.08
CA LYS A 158 -5.29 14.92 -3.98
C LYS A 158 -4.24 14.95 -2.85
N ARG A 159 -4.52 14.32 -1.71
CA ARG A 159 -3.56 14.23 -0.59
C ARG A 159 -2.32 13.41 -0.93
N ILE A 160 -2.49 12.31 -1.66
CA ILE A 160 -1.40 11.45 -2.16
C ILE A 160 -0.63 12.18 -3.26
N GLU A 161 -1.32 12.87 -4.16
CA GLU A 161 -0.68 13.67 -5.20
C GLU A 161 0.18 14.81 -4.63
N LYS A 162 -0.29 15.50 -3.58
CA LYS A 162 0.52 16.52 -2.92
C LYS A 162 1.78 15.92 -2.30
N LEU A 163 1.64 14.76 -1.63
CA LEU A 163 2.79 14.06 -1.06
C LEU A 163 3.79 13.61 -2.13
N ALA A 164 3.30 13.16 -3.29
CA ALA A 164 4.13 12.79 -4.43
C ALA A 164 5.10 13.91 -4.82
N ARG A 165 4.57 15.12 -4.99
CA ARG A 165 5.34 16.28 -5.42
C ARG A 165 6.38 16.70 -4.39
N ASP A 166 6.12 16.45 -3.12
CA ASP A 166 6.99 16.87 -2.02
C ASP A 166 8.16 15.89 -1.78
N VAL A 167 8.04 14.62 -2.18
CA VAL A 167 9.00 13.55 -1.81
C VAL A 167 9.84 13.07 -2.99
N LEU A 168 9.34 13.21 -4.22
CA LEU A 168 9.95 12.68 -5.43
C LEU A 168 10.70 13.74 -6.21
N THR A 169 11.74 13.31 -6.91
CA THR A 169 12.46 14.15 -7.88
C THR A 169 12.23 13.60 -9.29
N ASP A 170 11.61 14.41 -10.16
CA ASP A 170 11.28 14.06 -11.56
C ASP A 170 10.66 12.65 -11.76
N PRO A 171 9.49 12.38 -11.15
CA PRO A 171 8.87 11.06 -11.16
C PRO A 171 8.25 10.69 -12.51
N ILE A 172 8.24 9.39 -12.82
CA ILE A 172 7.37 8.84 -13.87
C ILE A 172 6.10 8.35 -13.19
N LYS A 173 4.96 8.92 -13.58
CA LYS A 173 3.65 8.47 -13.12
C LYS A 173 3.05 7.48 -14.11
N ILE A 174 2.82 6.26 -13.64
CA ILE A 174 2.20 5.17 -14.39
C ILE A 174 0.86 4.85 -13.74
N VAL A 175 -0.21 4.81 -14.53
CA VAL A 175 -1.58 4.52 -14.10
C VAL A 175 -2.09 3.35 -14.92
N GLN A 176 -2.67 2.34 -14.26
CA GLN A 176 -3.37 1.23 -14.92
C GLN A 176 -4.87 1.34 -14.64
N GLY A 177 -5.69 1.44 -15.68
CA GLY A 177 -7.14 1.65 -15.57
C GLY A 177 -7.53 3.09 -15.20
N ASP A 178 -8.81 3.30 -14.89
CA ASP A 178 -9.34 4.60 -14.52
C ASP A 178 -9.14 4.93 -13.03
N ILE A 179 -8.78 6.18 -12.75
CA ILE A 179 -8.45 6.63 -11.39
C ILE A 179 -9.71 6.60 -10.52
N GLY A 180 -9.75 5.64 -9.59
CA GLY A 180 -10.82 5.53 -8.58
C GLY A 180 -11.89 4.49 -8.91
N GLU A 181 -11.72 3.71 -9.97
CA GLU A 181 -12.56 2.55 -10.22
C GLU A 181 -12.14 1.36 -9.35
N ALA A 182 -13.15 0.59 -8.89
CA ALA A 182 -12.91 -0.68 -8.24
C ALA A 182 -12.57 -1.75 -9.28
N ASN A 183 -11.87 -2.80 -8.87
CA ASN A 183 -11.57 -3.92 -9.76
C ASN A 183 -12.88 -4.54 -10.31
N THR A 184 -12.94 -4.73 -11.63
CA THR A 184 -14.09 -5.28 -12.35
C THR A 184 -14.40 -6.73 -12.00
N ASP A 185 -13.42 -7.47 -11.50
CA ASP A 185 -13.58 -8.86 -11.07
C ASP A 185 -14.32 -8.98 -9.72
N ILE A 186 -14.59 -7.86 -9.06
CA ILE A 186 -15.29 -7.79 -7.77
C ILE A 186 -16.77 -7.51 -8.01
N THR A 187 -17.62 -8.48 -7.64
CA THR A 187 -19.08 -8.28 -7.62
C THR A 187 -19.47 -7.45 -6.39
N GLN A 188 -19.97 -6.23 -6.61
CA GLN A 188 -20.32 -5.32 -5.52
C GLN A 188 -21.83 -5.35 -5.26
N VAL A 189 -22.22 -5.67 -4.02
CA VAL A 189 -23.61 -5.67 -3.58
C VAL A 189 -23.80 -4.66 -2.45
N VAL A 190 -24.75 -3.73 -2.62
CA VAL A 190 -25.06 -2.69 -1.61
C VAL A 190 -26.41 -2.99 -0.98
N ILE A 191 -26.41 -3.18 0.34
CA ILE A 191 -27.62 -3.49 1.10
C ILE A 191 -27.87 -2.37 2.11
N ASN A 192 -29.03 -1.73 1.99
CA ASN A 192 -29.44 -0.68 2.90
C ASN A 192 -30.21 -1.28 4.08
N LEU A 193 -29.62 -1.23 5.28
CA LEU A 193 -30.21 -1.76 6.51
C LEU A 193 -30.12 -0.75 7.65
N PRO A 194 -31.14 -0.71 8.53
CA PRO A 194 -31.02 -0.03 9.82
C PRO A 194 -29.84 -0.56 10.63
N GLN A 195 -29.16 0.32 11.38
CA GLN A 195 -27.96 -0.05 12.14
C GLN A 195 -28.20 -1.23 13.09
N THR A 196 -29.39 -1.32 13.69
CA THR A 196 -29.79 -2.39 14.62
C THR A 196 -29.94 -3.75 13.95
N GLN A 197 -30.17 -3.80 12.65
CA GLN A 197 -30.43 -5.05 11.92
C GLN A 197 -29.20 -5.61 11.20
N LYS A 198 -28.13 -4.82 11.06
CA LYS A 198 -26.91 -5.23 10.36
C LYS A 198 -26.28 -6.50 10.93
N LEU A 199 -26.23 -6.61 12.27
CA LEU A 199 -25.66 -7.77 12.94
C LEU A 199 -26.50 -9.03 12.70
N THR A 200 -27.81 -8.94 12.93
CA THR A 200 -28.74 -10.06 12.70
C THR A 200 -28.69 -10.54 11.26
N TRP A 201 -28.67 -9.61 10.30
CA TRP A 201 -28.54 -9.94 8.89
C TRP A 201 -27.20 -10.62 8.59
N LEU A 202 -26.09 -10.10 9.09
CA LEU A 202 -24.76 -10.69 8.87
C LEU A 202 -24.71 -12.12 9.43
N THR A 203 -25.18 -12.35 10.66
CA THR A 203 -25.20 -13.69 11.27
C THR A 203 -26.06 -14.67 10.46
N HIS A 204 -27.20 -14.22 9.92
CA HIS A 204 -28.08 -15.07 9.12
C HIS A 204 -27.42 -15.52 7.80
N ASN A 205 -26.64 -14.64 7.16
CA ASN A 205 -25.98 -14.92 5.88
C ASN A 205 -24.55 -15.45 6.03
N LEU A 206 -24.02 -15.51 7.26
CA LEU A 206 -22.63 -15.86 7.52
C LEU A 206 -22.26 -17.26 7.03
N VAL A 207 -23.17 -18.23 7.24
CA VAL A 207 -22.95 -19.64 6.84
C VAL A 207 -22.81 -19.76 5.33
N GLU A 208 -23.63 -19.02 4.58
CA GLU A 208 -23.59 -18.99 3.12
C GLU A 208 -22.24 -18.42 2.64
N PHE A 209 -21.82 -17.27 3.17
CA PHE A 209 -20.53 -16.68 2.80
C PHE A 209 -19.34 -17.59 3.11
N LEU A 210 -19.32 -18.23 4.28
CA LEU A 210 -18.24 -19.16 4.65
C LEU A 210 -18.24 -20.44 3.83
N SER A 211 -19.38 -20.85 3.31
CA SER A 211 -19.45 -21.98 2.37
C SER A 211 -18.86 -21.65 1.00
N THR A 212 -18.88 -20.37 0.59
CA THR A 212 -18.29 -19.91 -0.66
C THR A 212 -16.78 -19.69 -0.58
N GLY A 213 -16.25 -19.41 0.62
CA GLY A 213 -14.81 -19.25 0.82
C GLY A 213 -14.45 -18.42 2.06
N SER A 214 -13.26 -17.84 2.04
CA SER A 214 -12.77 -16.98 3.12
C SER A 214 -13.49 -15.64 3.13
N LEU A 215 -13.93 -15.20 4.32
CA LEU A 215 -14.66 -13.96 4.52
C LEU A 215 -13.82 -12.93 5.30
N LEU A 216 -13.76 -11.69 4.80
CA LEU A 216 -13.16 -10.56 5.47
C LEU A 216 -14.21 -9.49 5.78
N ILE A 217 -14.49 -9.25 7.06
CA ILE A 217 -15.49 -8.27 7.51
C ILE A 217 -14.78 -7.01 7.97
N PHE A 218 -15.16 -5.86 7.39
CA PHE A 218 -14.65 -4.56 7.78
C PHE A 218 -15.60 -3.79 8.69
N VAL A 219 -15.07 -3.26 9.79
CA VAL A 219 -15.79 -2.44 10.77
C VAL A 219 -15.12 -1.07 10.94
N THR A 220 -15.92 -0.04 11.21
CA THR A 220 -15.43 1.36 11.24
C THR A 220 -14.71 1.75 12.52
N LYS A 221 -15.08 1.17 13.67
CA LYS A 221 -14.46 1.42 14.97
C LYS A 221 -14.26 0.10 15.70
N LYS A 222 -13.18 0.01 16.49
CA LYS A 222 -13.07 -1.00 17.54
C LYS A 222 -14.06 -0.61 18.64
N CYS A 223 -15.17 -1.33 18.73
CA CYS A 223 -16.16 -1.18 19.80
C CYS A 223 -16.52 -2.57 20.33
N ASP A 224 -17.18 -2.63 21.48
CA ASP A 224 -17.56 -3.88 22.14
C ASP A 224 -18.39 -4.79 21.22
N GLN A 225 -19.21 -4.21 20.35
CA GLN A 225 -19.97 -4.95 19.32
C GLN A 225 -19.08 -5.70 18.31
N CYS A 226 -17.87 -5.22 18.03
CA CYS A 226 -16.91 -5.93 17.18
C CYS A 226 -16.31 -7.13 17.92
N PHE A 227 -16.01 -6.96 19.22
CA PHE A 227 -15.57 -8.06 20.06
C PHE A 227 -16.67 -9.11 20.24
N GLU A 228 -17.91 -8.69 20.43
CA GLU A 228 -19.07 -9.59 20.45
C GLU A 228 -19.23 -10.32 19.12
N LEU A 229 -19.05 -9.64 17.97
CA LEU A 229 -19.06 -10.28 16.65
C LEU A 229 -17.98 -11.33 16.52
N VAL A 230 -16.73 -10.99 16.86
CA VAL A 230 -15.59 -11.91 16.85
C VAL A 230 -15.84 -13.09 17.79
N ASN A 231 -16.36 -12.86 18.98
CA ASN A 231 -16.65 -13.90 19.97
C ASN A 231 -17.82 -14.80 19.56
N LEU A 232 -18.90 -14.24 19.02
CA LEU A 232 -20.07 -14.98 18.51
C LEU A 232 -19.65 -15.85 17.31
N ILE A 233 -18.81 -15.30 16.45
CA ILE A 233 -18.23 -16.01 15.31
C ILE A 233 -17.27 -17.10 15.79
N ALA A 234 -16.32 -16.80 16.66
CA ALA A 234 -15.32 -17.75 17.14
C ALA A 234 -15.94 -18.91 17.94
N LYS A 235 -17.06 -18.66 18.64
CA LYS A 235 -17.80 -19.71 19.36
C LYS A 235 -18.55 -20.66 18.44
N ASN A 236 -19.03 -20.19 17.27
CA ASN A 236 -19.93 -20.96 16.41
C ASN A 236 -19.31 -21.39 15.07
N TYR A 237 -18.21 -20.76 14.63
CA TYR A 237 -17.62 -20.91 13.30
C TYR A 237 -16.09 -20.78 13.35
N TRP A 238 -15.40 -21.92 13.42
CA TRP A 238 -13.94 -22.05 13.56
C TRP A 238 -13.14 -21.75 12.28
N LEU A 239 -13.80 -21.40 11.17
CA LEU A 239 -13.21 -21.25 9.83
C LEU A 239 -12.90 -19.80 9.42
N ILE A 240 -13.09 -18.81 10.30
CA ILE A 240 -12.83 -17.40 9.96
C ILE A 240 -11.35 -17.05 10.18
N GLN A 241 -10.66 -16.72 9.08
CA GLN A 241 -9.21 -16.50 9.08
C GLN A 241 -8.79 -15.09 9.54
N ALA A 242 -9.66 -14.07 9.50
CA ALA A 242 -9.36 -12.75 10.08
C ALA A 242 -10.60 -11.83 10.13
N VAL A 243 -10.70 -11.02 11.19
CA VAL A 243 -11.54 -9.80 11.21
C VAL A 243 -10.61 -8.59 11.05
N GLY A 244 -10.69 -7.94 9.89
CA GLY A 244 -9.86 -6.79 9.55
C GLY A 244 -10.57 -5.46 9.82
N ILE A 245 -9.84 -4.44 10.25
CA ILE A 245 -10.38 -3.09 10.45
C ILE A 245 -9.90 -2.22 9.29
N LEU A 246 -10.80 -1.84 8.39
CA LEU A 246 -10.54 -0.75 7.44
C LEU A 246 -11.16 0.52 7.99
N MET A 247 -10.32 1.53 8.26
CA MET A 247 -10.82 2.88 8.54
C MET A 247 -11.40 3.48 7.25
N CYS A 248 -12.69 3.25 7.01
CA CYS A 248 -13.41 3.90 5.92
C CYS A 248 -13.70 5.36 6.29
N PRO A 249 -13.29 6.36 5.49
CA PRO A 249 -13.51 7.76 5.81
C PRO A 249 -14.99 8.14 5.58
N LYS A 250 -15.71 8.35 6.69
CA LYS A 250 -16.95 9.13 6.83
C LYS A 250 -18.10 8.81 5.86
N SER A 251 -18.93 7.82 6.22
CA SER A 251 -20.40 7.95 6.18
C SER A 251 -21.03 6.89 7.11
N PRO A 252 -21.94 7.25 8.02
CA PRO A 252 -22.52 6.31 8.99
C PRO A 252 -23.50 5.28 8.40
N SER A 253 -23.78 5.31 7.09
CA SER A 253 -24.96 4.62 6.53
C SER A 253 -24.66 3.46 5.57
N ARG A 254 -23.41 3.13 5.26
CA ARG A 254 -23.08 2.14 4.22
C ARG A 254 -22.37 0.91 4.80
N LEU A 255 -22.98 -0.26 4.59
CA LEU A 255 -22.28 -1.54 4.66
C LEU A 255 -21.83 -1.85 3.23
N SER A 256 -20.53 -1.84 2.99
CA SER A 256 -19.94 -2.33 1.74
C SER A 256 -19.45 -3.75 2.03
N LEU A 257 -20.15 -4.75 1.49
CA LEU A 257 -19.55 -6.08 1.36
C LEU A 257 -18.68 -6.02 0.09
N VAL A 258 -17.41 -6.36 0.23
CA VAL A 258 -16.48 -6.61 -0.88
C VAL A 258 -16.35 -8.11 -1.01
#